data_AF-A0A1F9M261-F1
#
_entry.id   AF-A0A1F9M261-F1
#
_cell.length_a   1.000
_cell.length_b   1.000
_cell.length_c   1.000
_cell.angle_alpha   90.00
_cell.angle_beta   90.00
_cell.angle_gamma   90.00
#
_symmetry.space_group_name_H-M   'P 1'
#
loop_
_entity.id
_entity.type
_entity.pdbx_description
1 polymer ?
#
loop_
_entity_poly.entity_id
_entity_poly.type
_entity_poly.pdbx_seq_one_letter_code
_entity_poly.pdbx_strand_id
1 'polypeptide(L)'
;MKRLVFLIMAIMLHGIFLMASSSTAATDAQEMENGKHGDLPRFLVPSAASQENFPCSRCHNFRTADRTKRKLTAYHRNIELKHAEDQRWCYDCHEGDQLRLQNGKLVAFTESYVLCGQCHGTIYRDWKAGIHGKRSGEWDGDKLYRVCANCHDPHKPRFRAIEPKQPPMKPSDIKDR
;
A
#
# COMPACT_ATOMS: atom_id res chain seq x y z
N MET A 1 -2.86 -2.40 -71.89
CA MET A 1 -3.74 -1.78 -70.86
C MET A 1 -4.67 -2.81 -70.18
N LYS A 2 -4.15 -3.94 -69.66
CA LYS A 2 -4.95 -4.96 -68.93
C LYS A 2 -4.17 -5.65 -67.78
N ARG A 3 -3.09 -5.04 -67.28
CA ARG A 3 -2.26 -5.62 -66.20
C ARG A 3 -2.13 -4.73 -64.95
N LEU A 4 -2.86 -3.61 -64.90
CA LEU A 4 -2.70 -2.61 -63.84
C LEU A 4 -3.85 -2.58 -62.82
N VAL A 5 -4.83 -3.50 -62.89
CA VAL A 5 -6.08 -3.41 -62.11
C VAL A 5 -6.20 -4.45 -60.98
N PHE A 6 -5.32 -5.45 -60.90
CA PHE A 6 -5.51 -6.59 -59.97
C PHE A 6 -4.62 -6.63 -58.72
N LEU A 7 -3.79 -5.62 -58.46
CA LEU A 7 -2.94 -5.61 -57.24
C LEU A 7 -3.22 -4.41 -56.32
N ILE A 8 -4.47 -3.95 -56.27
CA ILE A 8 -4.94 -2.96 -55.27
C ILE A 8 -5.89 -3.62 -54.26
N MET A 9 -6.28 -4.88 -54.47
CA MET A 9 -7.20 -5.64 -53.59
C MET A 9 -6.51 -6.60 -52.60
N ALA A 10 -5.27 -6.32 -52.18
CA ALA A 10 -4.58 -7.12 -51.15
C ALA A 10 -4.26 -6.34 -49.85
N ILE A 11 -4.51 -5.03 -49.81
CA ILE A 11 -4.11 -4.18 -48.67
C ILE A 11 -5.29 -3.90 -47.70
N MET A 12 -6.52 -4.21 -48.09
CA MET A 12 -7.74 -3.89 -47.30
C MET A 12 -8.26 -5.05 -46.42
N LEU A 13 -7.45 -6.06 -46.12
CA LEU A 13 -7.81 -7.13 -45.16
C LEU A 13 -6.78 -7.34 -44.03
N HIS A 14 -5.76 -6.50 -43.93
CA HIS A 14 -4.76 -6.53 -42.85
C HIS A 14 -4.84 -5.30 -41.91
N GLY A 15 -5.89 -4.49 -42.05
CA GLY A 15 -6.02 -3.20 -41.36
C GLY A 15 -6.92 -3.19 -40.11
N ILE A 16 -7.32 -4.35 -39.57
CA ILE A 16 -8.13 -4.44 -38.33
C ILE A 16 -7.44 -5.42 -37.37
N PHE A 17 -6.23 -5.08 -36.96
CA PHE A 17 -5.59 -5.71 -35.80
C PHE A 17 -4.60 -4.74 -35.15
N LEU A 18 -5.09 -3.56 -34.75
CA LEU A 18 -4.39 -2.70 -33.81
C LEU A 18 -5.39 -2.23 -32.76
N MET A 19 -4.88 -2.15 -31.52
CA MET A 19 -5.57 -1.76 -30.28
C MET A 19 -6.18 -2.91 -29.46
N ALA A 20 -5.44 -4.00 -29.26
CA ALA A 20 -5.40 -4.64 -27.94
C ALA A 20 -4.21 -4.02 -27.19
N SER A 21 -4.42 -2.85 -26.59
CA SER A 21 -3.41 -2.20 -25.75
C SER A 21 -3.21 -3.02 -24.49
N SER A 22 -2.00 -3.55 -24.40
CA SER A 22 -1.40 -4.30 -23.32
C SER A 22 -1.66 -3.65 -21.96
N SER A 23 -2.30 -4.40 -21.06
CA SER A 23 -2.34 -4.11 -19.62
C SER A 23 -1.00 -4.38 -18.93
N THR A 24 0.06 -4.69 -19.68
CA THR A 24 1.39 -5.07 -19.16
C THR A 24 2.17 -3.91 -18.57
N ALA A 25 1.98 -2.68 -19.05
CA ALA A 25 2.78 -1.53 -18.58
C ALA A 25 2.58 -1.22 -17.09
N ALA A 26 1.37 -1.45 -16.56
CA ALA A 26 1.09 -1.28 -15.14
C ALA A 26 1.71 -2.41 -14.30
N THR A 27 1.70 -3.64 -14.81
CA THR A 27 2.31 -4.81 -14.18
C THR A 27 3.84 -4.72 -14.17
N ASP A 28 4.44 -4.29 -15.29
CA ASP A 28 5.88 -4.12 -15.44
C ASP A 28 6.40 -2.97 -14.56
N ALA A 29 5.66 -1.85 -14.46
CA ALA A 29 6.03 -0.77 -13.55
C ALA A 29 5.99 -1.21 -12.07
N GLN A 30 5.02 -2.05 -11.72
CA GLN A 30 4.84 -2.53 -10.35
C GLN A 30 5.87 -3.62 -9.99
N GLU A 31 6.29 -4.45 -10.93
CA GLU A 31 7.40 -5.41 -10.73
C GLU A 31 8.76 -4.71 -10.63
N MET A 32 8.99 -3.66 -11.43
CA MET A 32 10.26 -2.90 -11.41
C MET A 32 10.42 -2.04 -10.15
N GLU A 33 9.34 -1.59 -9.52
CA GLU A 33 9.37 -0.90 -8.23
C GLU A 33 9.67 -1.87 -7.08
N ASN A 34 9.03 -3.05 -7.08
CA ASN A 34 9.27 -4.12 -6.10
C ASN A 34 10.71 -4.68 -6.21
N GLY A 35 11.30 -4.70 -7.41
CA GLY A 35 12.66 -5.19 -7.68
C GLY A 35 13.81 -4.36 -7.09
N LYS A 36 13.57 -3.16 -6.56
CA LYS A 36 14.62 -2.35 -5.88
C LYS A 36 15.01 -2.90 -4.51
N HIS A 37 14.24 -3.84 -3.95
CA HIS A 37 14.50 -4.46 -2.65
C HIS A 37 14.36 -5.97 -2.85
N GLY A 38 15.44 -6.62 -3.31
CA GLY A 38 15.46 -8.03 -3.74
C GLY A 38 15.07 -9.07 -2.67
N ASP A 39 14.69 -8.63 -1.48
CA ASP A 39 14.19 -9.42 -0.37
C ASP A 39 12.71 -9.14 -0.02
N LEU A 40 11.99 -8.36 -0.83
CA LEU A 40 10.57 -8.10 -0.62
C LEU A 40 9.65 -9.15 -1.25
N PRO A 41 8.44 -9.31 -0.69
CA PRO A 41 7.40 -10.08 -1.35
C PRO A 41 7.04 -9.51 -2.73
N ARG A 42 6.89 -10.39 -3.73
CA ARG A 42 6.61 -10.01 -5.12
C ARG A 42 5.30 -9.25 -5.29
N PHE A 43 4.24 -9.67 -4.59
CA PHE A 43 2.91 -9.07 -4.70
C PHE A 43 2.49 -8.41 -3.39
N LEU A 44 2.51 -7.08 -3.41
CA LEU A 44 2.08 -6.26 -2.29
C LEU A 44 0.65 -5.76 -2.51
N VAL A 45 -0.15 -5.83 -1.46
CA VAL A 45 -1.45 -5.16 -1.40
C VAL A 45 -1.18 -3.78 -0.79
N PRO A 46 -1.22 -2.70 -1.59
CA PRO A 46 -0.94 -1.38 -1.07
C PRO A 46 -1.97 -0.95 -0.03
N SER A 47 -1.56 -0.07 0.88
CA SER A 47 -2.47 0.74 1.66
C SER A 47 -2.52 2.13 1.04
N ALA A 48 -3.71 2.60 0.69
CA ALA A 48 -3.89 3.94 0.14
C ALA A 48 -4.12 4.96 1.26
N ALA A 49 -3.79 6.22 0.98
CA ALA A 49 -4.25 7.35 1.77
C ALA A 49 -5.79 7.47 1.71
N SER A 50 -6.39 8.25 2.61
CA SER A 50 -7.85 8.45 2.62
C SER A 50 -8.33 8.97 1.27
N GLN A 51 -9.30 8.28 0.65
CA GLN A 51 -9.82 8.69 -0.66
C GLN A 51 -10.52 10.05 -0.62
N GLU A 52 -11.13 10.40 0.52
CA GLU A 52 -11.84 11.67 0.67
C GLU A 52 -10.90 12.88 0.57
N ASN A 53 -9.74 12.83 1.25
CA ASN A 53 -8.87 14.00 1.41
C ASN A 53 -7.58 13.96 0.58
N PHE A 54 -7.20 12.82 -0.01
CA PHE A 54 -6.02 12.71 -0.88
C PHE A 54 -6.32 13.17 -2.32
N PRO A 55 -5.44 13.95 -2.99
CA PRO A 55 -4.14 14.39 -2.50
C PRO A 55 -4.23 15.57 -1.51
N CYS A 56 -3.32 15.55 -0.52
CA CYS A 56 -3.16 16.55 0.54
C CYS A 56 -2.81 17.92 -0.03
N SER A 57 -2.07 17.94 -1.14
CA SER A 57 -1.68 19.14 -1.89
C SER A 57 -2.85 20.03 -2.30
N ARG A 58 -4.07 19.48 -2.46
CA ARG A 58 -5.28 20.27 -2.75
C ARG A 58 -5.52 21.40 -1.75
N CYS A 59 -5.18 21.18 -0.47
CA CYS A 59 -5.28 22.21 0.57
C CYS A 59 -3.91 22.77 0.98
N HIS A 60 -2.85 21.97 0.86
CA HIS A 60 -1.51 22.34 1.36
C HIS A 60 -0.64 23.11 0.36
N ASN A 61 -0.96 23.16 -0.95
CA ASN A 61 -0.14 23.88 -1.93
C ASN A 61 -0.06 25.39 -1.72
N PHE A 62 -1.03 25.98 -1.02
CA PHE A 62 -1.14 27.43 -0.84
C PHE A 62 -0.68 27.90 0.54
N ARG A 63 -0.06 27.02 1.34
CA ARG A 63 0.28 27.31 2.74
C ARG A 63 1.63 26.71 3.09
N THR A 64 2.42 27.44 3.86
CA THR A 64 3.68 26.91 4.40
C THR A 64 3.39 25.88 5.49
N ALA A 65 4.09 24.74 5.41
CA ALA A 65 4.02 23.71 6.43
C ALA A 65 4.58 24.21 7.76
N ASP A 66 3.76 24.17 8.82
CA ASP A 66 4.21 24.40 10.19
C ASP A 66 4.60 23.05 10.81
N ARG A 67 5.91 22.82 10.92
CA ARG A 67 6.51 21.58 11.45
C ARG A 67 6.60 21.55 12.98
N THR A 68 6.11 22.57 13.68
CA THR A 68 6.15 22.60 15.14
C THR A 68 5.08 21.68 15.75
N LYS A 69 5.45 20.94 16.80
CA LYS A 69 4.52 20.10 17.57
C LYS A 69 3.50 20.96 18.30
N ARG A 70 2.21 20.74 18.05
CA ARG A 70 1.11 21.55 18.60
C ARG A 70 -0.21 20.79 18.61
N LYS A 71 -1.19 21.26 19.38
CA LYS A 71 -2.57 20.76 19.26
C LYS A 71 -3.20 21.29 17.97
N LEU A 72 -3.70 20.40 17.11
CA LEU A 72 -4.39 20.79 15.88
C LEU A 72 -5.84 21.19 16.18
N THR A 73 -6.23 22.42 15.80
CA THR A 73 -7.54 23.00 16.14
C THR A 73 -8.44 23.29 14.94
N ALA A 74 -7.91 23.29 13.71
CA ALA A 74 -8.69 23.58 12.50
C ALA A 74 -9.03 22.30 11.72
N TYR A 75 -8.00 21.61 11.21
CA TYR A 75 -8.11 20.39 10.40
C TYR A 75 -7.38 19.22 11.07
N HIS A 76 -7.63 18.00 10.59
CA HIS A 76 -7.04 16.76 11.12
C HIS A 76 -7.33 16.50 12.62
N ARG A 77 -8.41 17.09 13.16
CA ARG A 77 -8.79 17.02 14.59
C ARG A 77 -9.17 15.62 15.07
N ASN A 78 -9.50 14.73 14.14
CA ASN A 78 -9.84 13.33 14.39
C ASN A 78 -8.61 12.41 14.47
N ILE A 79 -7.40 12.94 14.25
CA ILE A 79 -6.16 12.17 14.31
C ILE A 79 -5.53 12.35 15.70
N GLU A 80 -5.33 11.23 16.39
CA GLU A 80 -4.63 11.16 17.68
C GLU A 80 -3.28 10.47 17.49
N LEU A 81 -2.17 11.20 17.62
CA LEU A 81 -0.84 10.61 17.53
C LEU A 81 -0.46 9.94 18.86
N LYS A 82 -0.59 8.62 18.93
CA LYS A 82 -0.17 7.74 20.04
C LYS A 82 0.96 6.80 19.64
N HIS A 83 1.80 7.24 18.70
CA HIS A 83 2.96 6.52 18.22
C HIS A 83 4.21 7.38 18.39
N ALA A 84 5.06 6.99 19.34
CA ALA A 84 6.24 7.78 19.75
C ALA A 84 5.90 9.26 20.02
N GLU A 85 4.78 9.49 20.73
CA GLU A 85 4.14 10.81 20.81
C GLU A 85 5.06 11.90 21.36
N ASP A 86 6.02 11.55 22.23
CA ASP A 86 6.99 12.49 22.79
C ASP A 86 8.16 12.79 21.88
N GLN A 87 8.52 11.84 20.99
CA GLN A 87 9.70 11.93 20.14
C GLN A 87 9.38 12.33 18.70
N ARG A 88 8.13 12.14 18.25
CA ARG A 88 7.74 12.27 16.85
C ARG A 88 6.60 13.26 16.64
N TRP A 89 6.59 13.85 15.47
CA TRP A 89 5.57 14.74 14.96
C TRP A 89 5.14 14.36 13.54
N CYS A 90 4.02 14.90 13.07
CA CYS A 90 3.41 14.54 11.78
C CYS A 90 4.41 14.60 10.62
N TYR A 91 5.25 15.64 10.59
CA TYR A 91 6.23 15.89 9.53
C TYR A 91 7.52 15.07 9.63
N ASP A 92 7.65 14.20 10.63
CA ASP A 92 8.72 13.21 10.69
C ASP A 92 8.43 12.01 9.79
N CYS A 93 7.15 11.80 9.47
CA CYS A 93 6.66 10.70 8.63
C CYS A 93 6.01 11.21 7.33
N HIS A 94 5.44 12.41 7.32
CA HIS A 94 4.72 12.96 6.17
C HIS A 94 5.45 14.14 5.53
N GLU A 95 5.43 14.19 4.21
CA GLU A 95 5.86 15.34 3.41
C GLU A 95 4.88 15.50 2.23
N GLY A 96 3.82 16.30 2.44
CA GLY A 96 2.76 16.52 1.47
C GLY A 96 2.02 15.25 1.08
N ASP A 97 2.10 14.87 -0.20
CA ASP A 97 1.47 13.68 -0.77
C ASP A 97 2.34 12.42 -0.66
N GLN A 98 3.46 12.51 0.08
CA GLN A 98 4.42 11.42 0.25
C GLN A 98 4.74 11.16 1.73
N LEU A 99 5.41 10.03 1.96
CA LEU A 99 6.02 9.72 3.25
C LEU A 99 7.49 10.10 3.23
N ARG A 100 8.01 10.55 4.37
CA ARG A 100 9.40 10.95 4.56
C ARG A 100 10.11 9.95 5.44
N LEU A 101 11.18 9.36 4.92
CA LEU A 101 12.09 8.50 5.67
C LEU A 101 12.99 9.33 6.60
N GLN A 102 13.59 8.68 7.61
CA GLN A 102 14.50 9.35 8.56
C GLN A 102 15.69 10.06 7.91
N ASN A 103 16.18 9.56 6.77
CA ASN A 103 17.26 10.16 6.00
C ASN A 103 16.78 11.29 5.04
N GLY A 104 15.50 11.65 5.09
CA GLY A 104 14.88 12.67 4.24
C GLY A 104 14.41 12.18 2.88
N LYS A 105 14.70 10.93 2.46
CA LYS A 105 14.16 10.36 1.22
C LYS A 105 12.64 10.30 1.29
N LEU A 106 11.98 10.59 0.17
CA LEU A 106 10.53 10.45 0.03
C LEU A 106 10.17 9.10 -0.60
N VAL A 107 9.09 8.49 -0.10
CA VAL A 107 8.51 7.24 -0.59
C VAL A 107 7.00 7.39 -0.72
N ALA A 108 6.37 6.55 -1.54
CA ALA A 108 4.92 6.59 -1.71
C ALA A 108 4.19 6.10 -0.44
N PHE A 109 2.92 6.49 -0.27
CA PHE A 109 2.08 5.97 0.83
C PHE A 109 1.94 4.44 0.79
N THR A 110 1.96 3.87 -0.41
CA THR A 110 1.94 2.43 -0.67
C THR A 110 3.17 1.71 -0.12
N GLU A 111 4.27 2.43 0.07
CA GLU A 111 5.55 1.95 0.59
C GLU A 111 5.71 2.18 2.11
N SER A 112 4.61 2.36 2.85
CA SER A 112 4.64 2.58 4.31
C SER A 112 5.49 1.55 5.08
N TYR A 113 5.61 0.31 4.60
CA TYR A 113 6.46 -0.72 5.19
C TYR A 113 7.95 -0.33 5.22
N VAL A 114 8.44 0.43 4.23
CA VAL A 114 9.82 0.93 4.18
C VAL A 114 10.06 1.91 5.33
N LEU A 115 9.10 2.83 5.55
CA LEU A 115 9.14 3.78 6.67
C LEU A 115 9.08 3.05 8.02
N CYS A 116 8.12 2.14 8.20
CA CYS A 116 7.95 1.41 9.44
C CYS A 116 9.19 0.57 9.80
N GLY A 117 9.82 -0.06 8.80
CA GLY A 117 11.00 -0.91 8.95
C GLY A 117 12.25 -0.18 9.47
N GLN A 118 12.30 1.16 9.38
CA GLN A 118 13.42 1.94 9.91
C GLN A 118 13.56 1.84 11.44
N CYS A 119 12.45 1.59 12.14
CA CYS A 119 12.43 1.45 13.60
C CYS A 119 11.93 0.06 14.05
N HIS A 120 10.98 -0.54 13.32
CA HIS A 120 10.39 -1.85 13.63
C HIS A 120 11.09 -2.98 12.88
N GLY A 121 12.42 -3.06 13.00
CA GLY A 121 13.27 -3.92 12.17
C GLY A 121 12.95 -5.42 12.29
N THR A 122 12.67 -5.92 13.50
CA THR A 122 12.30 -7.33 13.72
C THR A 122 10.96 -7.67 13.06
N ILE A 123 9.95 -6.81 13.26
CA ILE A 123 8.63 -6.96 12.64
C ILE A 123 8.73 -6.87 11.12
N TYR A 124 9.54 -5.96 10.60
CA TYR A 124 9.76 -5.81 9.18
C TYR A 124 10.42 -7.04 8.56
N ARG A 125 11.47 -7.60 9.20
CA ARG A 125 12.09 -8.86 8.80
C ARG A 125 11.07 -10.00 8.78
N ASP A 126 10.28 -10.14 9.85
CA ASP A 126 9.30 -11.23 9.98
C ASP A 126 8.14 -11.07 8.98
N TRP A 127 7.77 -9.83 8.65
CA TRP A 127 6.80 -9.52 7.60
C TRP A 127 7.31 -9.92 6.20
N LYS A 128 8.57 -9.61 5.86
CA LYS A 128 9.18 -10.05 4.59
C LYS A 128 9.18 -11.57 4.46
N ALA A 129 9.40 -12.27 5.56
CA ALA A 129 9.34 -13.74 5.64
C ALA A 129 7.90 -14.31 5.66
N GLY A 130 6.87 -13.46 5.75
CA GLY A 130 5.46 -13.89 5.85
C GLY A 130 5.06 -14.47 7.21
N ILE A 131 5.89 -14.30 8.23
CA ILE A 131 5.61 -14.70 9.62
C ILE A 131 4.68 -13.67 10.28
N HIS A 132 4.85 -12.39 9.94
CA HIS A 132 4.04 -11.30 10.47
C HIS A 132 3.12 -10.68 9.40
N GLY A 133 1.89 -10.34 9.80
CA GLY A 133 0.89 -9.74 8.92
C GLY A 133 -0.06 -10.78 8.31
N LYS A 134 -0.85 -10.35 7.32
CA LYS A 134 -1.82 -11.20 6.63
C LYS A 134 -1.36 -11.48 5.21
N ARG A 135 -1.29 -12.77 4.89
CA ARG A 135 -1.00 -13.30 3.56
C ARG A 135 -2.24 -13.99 3.00
N SER A 136 -2.50 -13.79 1.72
CA SER A 136 -3.58 -14.45 0.98
C SER A 136 -3.08 -14.87 -0.41
N GLY A 137 -3.88 -15.61 -1.16
CA GLY A 137 -3.47 -16.16 -2.46
C GLY A 137 -3.26 -17.66 -2.37
N GLU A 138 -2.34 -18.17 -3.18
CA GLU A 138 -2.10 -19.60 -3.35
C GLU A 138 -1.25 -20.17 -2.22
N TRP A 139 -1.42 -21.46 -1.95
CA TRP A 139 -0.61 -22.16 -0.95
C TRP A 139 0.84 -22.34 -1.45
N ASP A 140 1.02 -22.85 -2.66
CA ASP A 140 2.29 -23.20 -3.28
C ASP A 140 2.74 -22.27 -4.42
N GLY A 141 1.91 -21.31 -4.81
CA GLY A 141 2.26 -20.29 -5.81
C GLY A 141 2.25 -18.87 -5.26
N ASP A 142 1.62 -17.96 -6.01
CA ASP A 142 1.68 -16.53 -5.79
C ASP A 142 0.91 -16.10 -4.54
N LYS A 143 1.54 -15.20 -3.77
CA LYS A 143 1.03 -14.78 -2.47
C LYS A 143 1.01 -13.27 -2.38
N LEU A 144 -0.12 -12.76 -1.92
CA LEU A 144 -0.40 -11.35 -1.69
C LEU A 144 -0.08 -11.00 -0.24
N TYR A 145 0.77 -10.00 -0.05
CA TYR A 145 1.20 -9.50 1.25
C TYR A 145 0.55 -8.16 1.52
N ARG A 146 -0.21 -8.06 2.61
CA ARG A 146 -0.70 -6.78 3.09
C ARG A 146 0.41 -6.01 3.79
N VAL A 147 0.53 -4.71 3.51
CA VAL A 147 1.49 -3.83 4.16
C VAL A 147 1.03 -3.44 5.56
N CYS A 148 1.94 -2.89 6.38
CA CYS A 148 1.72 -2.59 7.79
C CYS A 148 0.41 -1.80 8.05
N ALA A 149 0.18 -0.77 7.24
CA ALA A 149 -0.95 0.14 7.36
C ALA A 149 -2.31 -0.48 6.95
N ASN A 150 -2.34 -1.68 6.34
CA ASN A 150 -3.60 -2.38 6.09
C ASN A 150 -4.22 -2.96 7.36
N CYS A 151 -3.43 -3.14 8.43
CA CYS A 151 -3.89 -3.73 9.70
C CYS A 151 -3.67 -2.79 10.89
N HIS A 152 -2.61 -1.99 10.86
CA HIS A 152 -2.29 -1.03 11.91
C HIS A 152 -2.68 0.39 11.50
N ASP A 153 -3.31 1.14 12.40
CA ASP A 153 -3.39 2.59 12.29
C ASP A 153 -1.98 3.17 12.53
N PRO A 154 -1.34 3.85 11.56
CA PRO A 154 0.01 4.38 11.75
C PRO A 154 0.14 5.37 12.90
N HIS A 155 -0.94 6.07 13.27
CA HIS A 155 -0.95 7.03 14.36
C HIS A 155 -1.21 6.37 15.73
N LYS A 156 -1.82 5.17 15.73
CA LYS A 156 -2.09 4.38 16.94
C LYS A 156 -1.93 2.87 16.65
N PRO A 157 -0.70 2.37 16.40
CA PRO A 157 -0.53 1.03 15.83
C PRO A 157 -0.93 -0.12 16.75
N ARG A 158 -0.93 0.08 18.07
CA ARG A 158 -1.29 -0.97 19.01
C ARG A 158 -2.78 -1.33 18.85
N PHE A 159 -3.06 -2.61 18.64
CA PHE A 159 -4.44 -3.10 18.66
C PHE A 159 -5.09 -2.83 20.01
N ARG A 160 -6.36 -2.45 19.98
CA ARG A 160 -7.17 -2.37 21.19
C ARG A 160 -7.39 -3.80 21.69
N ALA A 161 -7.27 -3.99 23.00
CA ALA A 161 -7.67 -5.26 23.61
C ALA A 161 -9.15 -5.51 23.27
N ILE A 162 -9.43 -6.71 22.77
CA ILE A 162 -10.80 -7.19 22.59
C ILE A 162 -11.10 -8.15 23.73
N GLU A 163 -12.32 -8.10 24.24
CA GLU A 163 -12.74 -9.13 25.18
C GLU A 163 -12.79 -10.49 24.47
N PRO A 164 -12.20 -11.54 25.08
CA PRO A 164 -12.28 -12.87 24.50
C PRO A 164 -13.74 -13.32 24.47
N LYS A 165 -14.15 -13.94 23.37
CA LYS A 165 -15.44 -14.63 23.32
C LYS A 165 -15.44 -15.78 24.33
N GLN A 166 -16.64 -16.18 24.75
CA GLN A 166 -16.78 -17.37 25.57
C GLN A 166 -16.10 -18.58 24.91
N PRO A 167 -15.45 -19.46 25.71
CA PRO A 167 -14.78 -20.63 25.17
C PRO A 167 -15.78 -21.52 24.42
N PRO A 168 -15.34 -22.22 23.36
CA PRO A 168 -16.21 -23.19 22.69
C PRO A 168 -16.62 -24.29 23.68
N MET A 169 -17.83 -24.84 23.51
CA MET A 169 -18.25 -26.02 24.27
C MET A 169 -17.28 -27.17 24.00
N LYS A 170 -16.95 -27.93 25.06
CA LYS A 170 -16.13 -29.12 24.89
C LYS A 170 -16.91 -30.15 24.07
N PRO A 171 -16.24 -31.01 23.29
CA PRO A 171 -16.92 -32.09 22.56
C PRO A 171 -17.79 -32.98 23.46
N SER A 172 -17.35 -33.24 24.70
CA SER A 172 -18.11 -34.01 25.70
C SER A 172 -19.45 -33.38 26.10
N ASP A 173 -19.57 -32.06 25.92
CA ASP A 173 -20.71 -31.27 26.38
C ASP A 173 -21.68 -30.96 25.23
N ILE A 174 -21.35 -31.39 24.00
CA ILE A 174 -22.24 -31.31 22.83
C ILE A 174 -23.29 -32.42 22.98
N LYS A 175 -24.52 -32.05 23.33
CA LYS A 175 -25.65 -32.97 23.25
C LYS A 175 -26.06 -33.11 21.79
N ASP A 176 -26.06 -34.33 21.27
CA ASP A 176 -26.60 -34.65 19.95
C ASP A 176 -27.99 -34.01 19.81
N ARG A 177 -28.17 -33.18 18.78
CA ARG A 177 -29.44 -32.49 18.50
C ARG A 177 -30.41 -33.43 17.81
#